data_AF-A0A9E1ZIR5-F1
#
_entry.id   AF-A0A9E1ZIR5-F1
#
_cell.length_a   1.000
_cell.length_b   1.000
_cell.length_c   1.000
_cell.angle_alpha   90.00
_cell.angle_beta   90.00
_cell.angle_gamma   90.00
#
_symmetry.space_group_name_H-M   'P 1'
#
loop_
_entity.id
_entity.type
_entity.pdbx_description
1 polymer ?
#
loop_
_entity_poly.entity_id
_entity_poly.type
_entity_poly.pdbx_seq_one_letter_code
_entity_poly.pdbx_strand_id
1 'polypeptide(L)'
;MKIKQMRASGFTLVEIMIVVAIIGLLIAVAVPNFSKMRKDAQKTACHSQLKQIDGSKEMWATQEKRADGDTPSESQLGDYFKDGMPTCPGGGSYSIAPVGTDATCSVHAKLGQ
;
A
#
# COMPACT_ATOMS: atom_id res chain seq x y z
N MET A 1 13.56 36.02 -50.08
CA MET A 1 12.73 34.85 -49.72
C MET A 1 11.58 35.32 -48.82
N LYS A 2 10.32 35.19 -49.24
CA LYS A 2 9.15 35.51 -48.41
C LYS A 2 8.68 34.24 -47.71
N ILE A 3 8.82 34.18 -46.38
CA ILE A 3 8.35 33.06 -45.57
C ILE A 3 6.82 33.16 -45.50
N LYS A 4 6.12 32.22 -46.12
CA LYS A 4 4.66 32.14 -46.11
C LYS A 4 4.23 31.60 -44.75
N GLN A 5 3.85 32.49 -43.83
CA GLN A 5 3.25 32.12 -42.54
C GLN A 5 1.94 31.35 -42.80
N MET A 6 1.91 30.07 -42.49
CA MET A 6 0.68 29.27 -42.51
C MET A 6 -0.20 29.73 -41.35
N ARG A 7 -1.44 30.14 -41.63
CA ARG A 7 -2.40 30.47 -40.59
C ARG A 7 -2.68 29.21 -39.77
N ALA A 8 -2.28 29.21 -38.51
CA ALA A 8 -2.68 28.17 -37.57
C ALA A 8 -4.20 28.25 -37.38
N SER A 9 -4.90 27.17 -37.70
CA SER A 9 -6.30 26.97 -37.35
C SER A 9 -6.42 26.90 -35.82
N GLY A 10 -7.22 27.78 -35.22
CA GLY A 10 -7.53 27.72 -33.79
C GLY A 10 -8.56 26.63 -33.48
N PHE A 11 -8.52 26.07 -32.27
CA PHE A 11 -9.55 25.16 -31.77
C PHE A 11 -10.91 25.87 -31.70
N THR A 12 -11.98 25.18 -32.07
CA THR A 12 -13.34 25.70 -31.90
C THR A 12 -13.77 25.57 -30.43
N LEU A 13 -14.62 26.49 -29.94
CA LEU A 13 -15.19 26.39 -28.58
C LEU A 13 -15.94 25.05 -28.39
N VAL A 14 -16.61 24.59 -29.45
CA VAL A 14 -17.38 23.33 -29.45
C VAL A 14 -16.46 22.11 -29.27
N GLU A 15 -15.29 22.08 -29.92
CA GLU A 15 -14.30 21.02 -29.70
C GLU A 15 -13.89 20.92 -28.23
N ILE A 16 -13.56 22.06 -27.61
CA ILE A 16 -13.13 22.06 -26.21
C ILE A 16 -14.26 21.61 -25.28
N MET A 17 -15.52 22.00 -25.55
CA MET A 17 -16.67 21.58 -24.77
C MET A 17 -16.88 20.06 -24.77
N ILE A 18 -16.78 19.42 -25.95
CA ILE A 18 -16.96 17.97 -26.07
C ILE A 18 -15.82 17.23 -25.35
N VAL A 19 -14.60 17.73 -25.47
CA VAL A 19 -13.42 17.13 -24.82
C VAL A 19 -13.57 17.14 -23.29
N VAL A 20 -13.93 18.29 -22.69
CA VAL A 20 -14.08 18.35 -21.22
C VAL A 20 -15.27 17.51 -20.74
N ALA A 21 -16.34 17.39 -21.53
CA ALA A 21 -17.46 16.52 -21.20
C ALA A 21 -17.05 15.04 -21.14
N ILE A 22 -16.27 14.57 -22.12
CA ILE A 22 -15.77 13.18 -22.14
C ILE A 22 -14.78 12.94 -21.00
N ILE A 23 -13.83 13.87 -20.75
CA ILE A 23 -12.89 13.75 -19.62
C ILE A 23 -13.63 13.70 -18.29
N GLY A 24 -14.66 14.54 -18.10
CA GLY A 24 -15.48 14.55 -16.89
C GLY A 24 -16.18 13.20 -16.65
N LEU A 25 -16.74 12.60 -17.70
CA LEU A 25 -17.36 11.27 -17.63
C LEU A 25 -16.35 10.19 -17.24
N LEU A 26 -15.15 10.19 -17.83
CA LEU A 26 -14.11 9.21 -17.51
C LEU A 26 -13.62 9.35 -16.06
N ILE A 27 -13.38 10.57 -15.59
CA ILE A 27 -12.94 10.83 -14.20
C ILE A 27 -14.00 10.39 -13.19
N ALA A 28 -15.28 10.63 -13.48
CA ALA A 28 -16.39 10.26 -12.60
C ALA A 28 -16.41 8.75 -12.26
N VAL A 29 -16.03 7.89 -13.21
CA VAL A 29 -15.94 6.45 -13.00
C VAL A 29 -14.56 6.02 -12.49
N ALA A 30 -13.48 6.64 -12.98
CA ALA A 30 -12.11 6.26 -12.68
C ALA A 30 -11.70 6.55 -11.22
N VAL A 31 -12.07 7.71 -10.67
CA VAL A 31 -11.66 8.14 -9.32
C VAL A 31 -12.17 7.21 -8.20
N PRO A 32 -13.47 6.86 -8.11
CA PRO A 32 -13.94 5.97 -7.05
C PRO A 32 -13.33 4.58 -7.17
N ASN A 33 -13.16 4.07 -8.40
CA ASN A 33 -12.54 2.77 -8.64
C ASN A 33 -11.07 2.75 -8.21
N PHE A 34 -10.30 3.78 -8.57
CA PHE A 34 -8.90 3.90 -8.16
C PHE A 34 -8.75 4.01 -6.64
N SER A 35 -9.62 4.77 -5.97
CA SER A 35 -9.62 4.89 -4.51
C SER A 35 -9.85 3.53 -3.82
N LYS A 36 -10.78 2.73 -4.33
CA LYS A 36 -11.02 1.37 -3.84
C LYS A 36 -9.81 0.46 -4.07
N MET A 37 -9.28 0.43 -5.30
CA MET A 37 -8.11 -0.38 -5.64
C MET A 37 -6.90 -0.04 -4.78
N ARG A 38 -6.69 1.24 -4.45
CA ARG A 38 -5.62 1.68 -3.56
C ARG A 38 -5.78 1.12 -2.15
N LYS A 39 -7.00 1.15 -1.58
CA LYS A 39 -7.28 0.57 -0.26
C LYS A 39 -7.07 -0.95 -0.26
N ASP A 40 -7.54 -1.64 -1.30
CA ASP A 40 -7.37 -3.08 -1.43
C ASP A 40 -5.88 -3.48 -1.58
N ALA A 41 -5.10 -2.68 -2.31
CA ALA A 41 -3.65 -2.85 -2.43
C ALA A 41 -2.94 -2.61 -1.09
N GLN A 42 -3.31 -1.56 -0.34
CA GLN A 42 -2.78 -1.29 0.99
C GLN A 42 -3.07 -2.43 1.97
N LYS A 43 -4.30 -2.97 1.94
CA LYS A 43 -4.70 -4.12 2.75
C LYS A 43 -3.89 -5.37 2.41
N THR A 44 -3.76 -5.68 1.12
CA THR A 44 -3.00 -6.84 0.64
C THR A 44 -1.52 -6.75 1.02
N ALA A 45 -0.92 -5.58 0.83
CA ALA A 45 0.47 -5.33 1.24
C ALA A 45 0.62 -5.43 2.76
N CYS A 46 -0.34 -4.91 3.53
CA CYS A 46 -0.35 -5.02 4.98
C CYS A 46 -0.38 -6.47 5.45
N HIS A 47 -1.24 -7.31 4.85
CA HIS A 47 -1.30 -8.75 5.16
C HIS A 47 -0.01 -9.48 4.81
N SER A 48 0.66 -9.12 3.71
CA SER A 48 1.96 -9.69 3.36
C SER A 48 3.02 -9.36 4.42
N GLN A 49 3.05 -8.12 4.89
CA GLN A 49 3.97 -7.70 5.96
C GLN A 49 3.65 -8.39 7.29
N LEU A 50 2.36 -8.59 7.65
CA LEU A 50 1.98 -9.37 8.84
C LEU A 50 2.52 -10.79 8.78
N LYS A 51 2.37 -11.49 7.64
CA LYS A 51 2.93 -12.83 7.46
C LYS A 51 4.45 -12.86 7.59
N GLN A 52 5.13 -11.83 7.07
CA GLN A 52 6.59 -11.72 7.21
C GLN A 52 6.98 -11.52 8.68
N ILE A 53 6.25 -10.69 9.42
CA ILE A 53 6.45 -10.50 10.87
C ILE A 53 6.21 -11.82 11.61
N ASP A 54 5.12 -12.52 11.31
CA ASP A 54 4.82 -13.83 11.93
C ASP A 54 5.92 -14.86 11.66
N GLY A 55 6.36 -14.99 10.41
CA GLY A 55 7.49 -15.85 10.06
C GLY A 55 8.79 -15.44 10.74
N SER A 56 9.08 -14.14 10.85
CA SER A 56 10.26 -13.64 11.57
C SER A 56 10.21 -13.95 13.06
N LYS A 57 9.03 -13.89 13.70
CA LYS A 57 8.86 -14.28 15.10
C LYS A 57 9.14 -15.76 15.30
N GLU A 58 8.65 -16.62 14.42
CA GLU A 58 8.89 -18.07 14.46
C GLU A 58 10.37 -18.41 14.23
N MET A 59 11.03 -17.71 13.30
CA MET A 59 12.47 -17.84 13.06
C MET A 59 13.30 -17.40 14.26
N TRP A 60 12.92 -16.32 14.93
CA TRP A 60 13.54 -15.88 16.17
C TRP A 60 13.37 -16.93 17.29
N ALA A 61 12.15 -17.44 17.47
CA ALA A 61 11.87 -18.43 18.49
C ALA A 61 12.68 -19.72 18.30
N THR A 62 12.82 -20.16 17.05
CA THR A 62 13.62 -21.34 16.69
C THR A 62 15.10 -21.15 16.99
N GLN A 63 15.66 -19.95 16.74
CA GLN A 63 17.07 -19.67 16.97
C GLN A 63 17.42 -19.50 18.45
N GLU A 64 16.57 -18.80 19.20
CA GLU A 64 16.76 -18.53 20.63
C GLU A 64 16.24 -19.67 21.53
N LYS A 65 15.77 -20.78 20.95
CA LYS A 65 15.15 -21.93 21.64
C LYS A 65 14.00 -21.49 22.58
N ARG A 66 13.19 -20.54 22.12
CA ARG A 66 12.00 -20.01 22.81
C ARG A 66 10.77 -20.84 22.49
N ALA A 67 9.78 -20.78 23.36
CA ALA A 67 8.52 -21.49 23.18
C ALA A 67 7.38 -20.52 22.80
N ASP A 68 6.24 -21.09 22.43
CA ASP A 68 5.02 -20.31 22.20
C ASP A 68 4.66 -19.49 23.45
N GLY A 69 4.35 -18.21 23.27
CA GLY A 69 4.08 -17.26 24.35
C GLY A 69 5.22 -16.28 24.66
N ASP A 70 6.44 -16.52 24.20
CA ASP A 70 7.52 -15.53 24.28
C ASP A 70 7.32 -14.42 23.22
N THR A 71 7.51 -13.16 23.63
CA THR A 71 7.42 -12.00 22.73
C THR A 71 8.81 -11.48 22.37
N PRO A 72 9.21 -11.46 21.08
CA PRO A 72 10.44 -10.80 20.69
C PRO A 72 10.33 -9.29 20.91
N SER A 73 11.44 -8.67 21.32
CA SER A 73 11.56 -7.21 21.31
C SER A 73 11.66 -6.69 19.88
N GLU A 74 11.25 -5.44 19.67
CA GLU A 74 11.25 -4.78 18.35
C GLU A 74 12.66 -4.74 17.72
N SER A 75 13.71 -4.62 18.55
CA SER A 75 15.10 -4.67 18.09
C SER A 75 15.52 -6.06 17.60
N GLN A 76 15.12 -7.13 18.29
CA GLN A 76 15.46 -8.50 17.90
C GLN A 76 14.78 -8.88 16.59
N LEU A 77 13.57 -8.39 16.37
CA LEU A 77 12.85 -8.63 15.12
C LEU A 77 13.37 -7.73 13.98
N GLY A 78 13.87 -6.54 14.32
CA GLY A 78 14.46 -5.60 13.37
C GLY A 78 15.60 -6.19 12.54
N ASP A 79 16.42 -7.08 13.13
CA ASP A 79 17.54 -7.75 12.43
C ASP A 79 17.08 -8.67 11.29
N TYR A 80 15.83 -9.13 11.30
CA TYR A 80 15.25 -9.95 10.24
C TYR A 80 14.75 -9.13 9.05
N PHE A 81 14.73 -7.79 9.17
CA PHE A 81 14.27 -6.88 8.13
C PHE A 81 15.43 -5.99 7.66
N LYS A 82 15.70 -6.00 6.35
CA LYS A 82 16.82 -5.24 5.75
C LYS A 82 16.76 -3.73 6.01
N ASP A 83 15.55 -3.18 6.07
CA ASP A 83 15.29 -1.74 6.23
C ASP A 83 14.63 -1.41 7.58
N GLY A 84 14.72 -2.33 8.56
CA GLY A 84 14.02 -2.23 9.84
C GLY A 84 12.54 -2.63 9.75
N MET A 85 11.83 -2.48 10.86
CA MET A 85 10.44 -2.92 10.96
C MET A 85 9.54 -2.20 9.94
N PRO A 86 8.80 -2.91 9.08
CA PRO A 86 8.03 -2.28 8.03
C PRO A 86 6.87 -1.46 8.62
N THR A 87 6.50 -0.36 7.96
CA THR A 87 5.32 0.43 8.32
C THR A 87 4.13 0.06 7.46
N CYS A 88 2.91 0.06 8.02
CA CYS A 88 1.73 -0.28 7.24
C CYS A 88 1.51 0.75 6.11
N PRO A 89 1.29 0.32 4.85
CA PRO A 89 1.04 1.22 3.73
C PRO A 89 -0.23 2.10 3.87
N GLY A 90 -1.11 1.74 4.81
CA GLY A 90 -2.29 2.52 5.21
C GLY A 90 -2.04 3.57 6.30
N GLY A 91 -0.80 3.72 6.79
CA GLY A 91 -0.43 4.70 7.83
C GLY A 91 -0.50 4.18 9.27
N GLY A 92 -0.54 2.87 9.47
CA GLY A 92 -0.54 2.23 10.80
C GLY A 92 0.82 1.64 11.21
N SER A 93 0.94 1.30 12.49
CA SER A 93 2.01 0.46 13.04
C SER A 93 1.56 -0.99 13.24
N TYR A 94 2.55 -1.90 13.28
CA TYR A 94 2.36 -3.30 13.62
C TYR A 94 2.64 -3.53 15.11
N SER A 95 1.77 -4.31 15.75
CA SER A 95 1.99 -4.79 17.11
C SER A 95 2.49 -6.23 17.07
N ILE A 96 3.67 -6.45 17.62
CA ILE A 96 4.26 -7.77 17.80
C ILE A 96 3.45 -8.48 18.89
N ALA A 97 2.85 -9.61 18.52
CA ALA A 97 2.19 -10.51 19.46
C ALA A 97 3.14 -11.67 19.82
N PRO A 98 2.91 -12.39 20.93
CA PRO A 98 3.69 -13.59 21.27
C PRO A 98 3.82 -14.58 20.13
N VAL A 99 4.91 -15.34 20.11
CA VAL A 99 5.07 -16.48 19.20
C VAL A 99 3.88 -17.45 19.39
N GLY A 100 3.29 -17.88 18.27
CA GLY A 100 2.05 -18.67 18.25
C GLY A 100 0.76 -17.83 18.20
N THR A 101 0.84 -16.51 18.30
CA THR A 101 -0.30 -15.60 18.09
C THR A 101 -0.06 -14.66 16.91
N ASP A 102 -1.10 -14.40 16.12
CA ASP A 102 -0.99 -13.54 14.92
C ASP A 102 -0.60 -12.11 15.28
N ALA A 103 0.34 -11.53 14.53
CA ALA A 103 0.64 -10.11 14.61
C ALA A 103 -0.58 -9.28 14.18
N THR A 104 -0.70 -8.07 14.74
CA THR A 104 -1.83 -7.19 14.46
C THR A 104 -1.38 -5.85 13.88
N CYS A 105 -2.24 -5.23 13.08
CA CYS A 105 -2.04 -3.91 12.53
C CYS A 105 -3.13 -2.96 13.06
N SER A 106 -2.73 -1.76 13.46
CA SER A 106 -3.65 -0.72 13.96
C SER A 106 -4.75 -0.31 12.96
N VAL A 107 -4.51 -0.45 11.66
CA VAL A 107 -5.46 -0.03 10.61
C VAL A 107 -6.25 -1.19 10.00
N HIS A 108 -5.61 -2.34 9.79
CA HIS A 108 -6.22 -3.51 9.12
C HIS A 108 -6.46 -4.70 10.06
N ALA A 109 -6.35 -4.48 11.38
CA ALA A 109 -6.53 -5.44 12.46
C ALA A 109 -5.66 -6.70 12.38
N LYS A 110 -6.05 -7.71 11.58
CA LYS A 110 -5.43 -9.05 11.55
C LYS A 110 -5.48 -9.67 10.16
N LEU A 111 -4.63 -10.67 9.96
CA LEU A 111 -4.60 -11.50 8.75
C LEU A 111 -5.99 -12.06 8.41
N GLY A 112 -6.59 -11.58 7.32
CA GLY A 112 -7.83 -12.15 6.76
C GLY A 112 -9.14 -11.45 7.17
N GLN A 113 -9.09 -10.33 7.90
CA GLN A 113 -10.25 -9.44 8.07
C GLN A 113 -10.30 -8.40 6.95
#